data_AF-A0A1L9PFT0-F1
#
_entry.id   AF-A0A1L9PFT0-F1
#
_cell.length_a   1.000
_cell.length_b   1.000
_cell.length_c   1.000
_cell.angle_alpha   90.00
_cell.angle_beta   90.00
_cell.angle_gamma   90.00
#
_symmetry.space_group_name_H-M   'P 1'
#
loop_
_entity.id
_entity.type
_entity.pdbx_description
1 polymer ?
#
loop_
_entity_poly.entity_id
_entity_poly.type
_entity_poly.pdbx_seq_one_letter_code
_entity_poly.pdbx_strand_id
1 'polypeptide(L)'
;MKPVNDEAMGKFDHVGLARRHMTGTELKQHLPNLIFTRYTFLYDILNAMGWFSSSSDSNKASDGGRIAPDRTSRQKCWEGRDRFFACLDNNDIIDSVKGDKEARKKCAKEIAEFESACSTAWVKYFKEKRVMEYNRDKTIERIKKEDAATVTDLKSQGWSQK
;
A
#
# COMPACT_ATOMS: atom_id res chain seq x y z
N MET A 1 0.25 -21.74 -21.12
CA MET A 1 -1.08 -21.48 -20.54
C MET A 1 -1.26 -22.39 -19.32
N LYS A 2 -1.15 -21.85 -18.11
CA LYS A 2 -1.62 -22.52 -16.88
C LYS A 2 -2.59 -21.54 -16.21
N PRO A 3 -3.80 -21.98 -15.82
CA PRO A 3 -4.71 -21.14 -15.08
C PRO A 3 -4.10 -20.85 -13.70
N VAL A 4 -3.92 -19.58 -13.37
CA VAL A 4 -3.58 -19.19 -12.00
C VAL A 4 -4.90 -19.08 -11.27
N ASN A 5 -5.13 -20.07 -10.41
CA ASN A 5 -6.28 -20.14 -9.53
C ASN A 5 -6.29 -18.94 -8.56
N ASP A 6 -7.45 -18.28 -8.44
CA ASP A 6 -7.74 -17.20 -7.48
C ASP A 6 -7.90 -17.72 -6.03
N GLU A 7 -6.97 -18.55 -5.56
CA GLU A 7 -7.00 -19.11 -4.20
C GLU A 7 -5.63 -19.00 -3.52
N ALA A 8 -5.25 -17.78 -3.16
CA ALA A 8 -4.23 -17.53 -2.13
C ALA A 8 -4.33 -16.10 -1.54
N MET A 9 -5.52 -15.63 -1.19
CA MET A 9 -5.64 -14.67 -0.10
C MET A 9 -5.91 -15.47 1.17
N GLY A 10 -4.83 -15.74 1.90
CA GLY A 10 -4.86 -16.40 3.20
C GLY A 10 -5.89 -15.74 4.10
N LYS A 11 -6.78 -16.58 4.62
CA LYS A 11 -7.60 -16.30 5.80
C LYS A 11 -6.69 -15.77 6.89
N PHE A 12 -6.80 -14.48 7.18
CA PHE A 12 -6.32 -13.94 8.44
C PHE A 12 -7.36 -14.38 9.48
N ASP A 13 -6.99 -15.37 10.28
CA ASP A 13 -7.81 -15.86 11.37
C ASP A 13 -8.19 -14.69 12.27
N HIS A 14 -9.49 -14.39 12.28
CA HIS A 14 -10.12 -13.49 13.24
C HIS A 14 -9.95 -14.11 14.63
N VAL A 15 -8.86 -13.76 15.29
CA VAL A 15 -8.78 -13.86 16.75
C VAL A 15 -9.86 -12.94 17.30
N GLY A 16 -10.89 -13.58 17.85
CA GLY A 16 -12.06 -12.92 18.41
C GLY A 16 -11.68 -11.94 19.50
N LEU A 17 -11.84 -10.66 19.20
CA LEU A 17 -12.04 -9.63 20.22
C LEU A 17 -13.51 -9.25 20.20
N ALA A 18 -14.25 -9.84 21.14
CA ALA A 18 -15.62 -9.47 21.43
C ALA A 18 -15.71 -7.95 21.67
N ARG A 19 -16.30 -7.22 20.72
CA ARG A 19 -16.66 -5.81 20.89
C ARG A 19 -17.84 -5.76 21.86
N ARG A 20 -17.54 -5.75 23.17
CA ARG A 20 -18.54 -5.39 24.19
C ARG A 20 -18.92 -3.93 24.00
N HIS A 21 -20.15 -3.70 23.57
CA HIS A 21 -20.85 -2.43 23.76
C HIS A 21 -20.99 -2.21 25.27
N MET A 22 -20.32 -1.20 25.82
CA MET A 22 -20.66 -0.67 27.15
C MET A 22 -21.37 0.66 26.94
N THR A 23 -22.67 0.66 27.24
CA THR A 23 -23.50 1.87 27.33
C THR A 23 -23.01 2.73 28.48
N GLY A 24 -22.79 4.02 28.22
CA GLY A 24 -22.33 4.97 29.21
C GLY A 24 -23.44 5.36 30.18
N THR A 25 -23.28 4.95 31.44
CA THR A 25 -23.74 5.59 32.68
C THR A 25 -23.16 4.77 33.82
N GLU A 26 -22.69 5.41 34.89
CA GLU A 26 -22.07 4.83 36.12
C GLU A 26 -20.53 4.66 36.09
N LEU A 27 -19.81 5.76 36.32
CA LEU A 27 -18.69 5.79 37.29
C LEU A 27 -18.29 7.25 37.60
N LYS A 28 -19.19 8.01 38.21
CA LYS A 28 -18.79 9.18 39.00
C LYS A 28 -18.72 8.72 40.44
N GLN A 29 -17.52 8.52 40.97
CA GLN A 29 -17.11 8.99 42.30
C GLN A 29 -15.70 8.51 42.64
N HIS A 30 -14.91 9.45 43.14
CA HIS A 30 -13.61 9.32 43.83
C HIS A 30 -12.37 9.00 42.98
N LEU A 31 -11.58 10.04 42.66
CA LEU A 31 -10.22 10.27 43.21
C LEU A 31 -9.53 11.48 42.52
N PRO A 32 -8.67 12.24 43.23
CA PRO A 32 -8.46 13.68 43.03
C PRO A 32 -7.38 14.09 41.99
N ASN A 33 -7.73 15.09 41.17
CA ASN A 33 -7.01 16.34 40.85
C ASN A 33 -5.48 16.40 40.58
N LEU A 34 -4.76 15.30 40.41
CA LEU A 34 -3.30 15.32 40.12
C LEU A 34 -2.92 14.73 38.75
N ILE A 35 -3.88 14.18 37.99
CA ILE A 35 -3.63 13.63 36.64
C ILE A 35 -3.98 14.64 35.53
N PHE A 36 -4.83 15.63 35.82
CA PHE A 36 -5.36 16.55 34.80
C PHE A 36 -4.33 17.58 34.30
N THR A 37 -3.31 17.93 35.09
CA THR A 37 -2.28 18.91 34.71
C THR A 37 -1.18 18.34 33.82
N ARG A 38 -0.97 17.01 33.80
CA ARG A 38 -0.03 16.38 32.84
C ARG A 38 -0.67 16.15 31.48
N TYR A 39 -2.00 16.10 31.41
CA TYR A 39 -2.72 15.94 30.15
C TYR A 39 -2.79 17.25 29.35
N THR A 40 -2.94 18.41 30.00
CA THR A 40 -2.92 19.70 29.30
C THR A 40 -1.55 20.03 28.69
N PHE A 41 -0.46 19.74 29.40
CA PHE A 41 0.91 19.97 28.91
C PHE A 41 1.29 19.13 27.67
N LEU A 42 0.70 17.95 27.48
CA LEU A 42 0.93 17.11 26.29
C LEU A 42 0.03 17.48 25.10
N TYR A 43 -1.15 18.07 25.36
CA TYR A 43 -2.02 18.55 24.29
C TYR A 43 -1.50 19.84 23.63
N ASP A 44 -0.79 20.70 24.35
CA ASP A 44 -0.19 21.92 23.78
C ASP A 44 0.99 21.62 22.83
N ILE A 45 1.77 20.56 23.10
CA ILE A 45 2.88 20.13 22.21
C ILE A 45 2.35 19.57 20.88
N LEU A 46 1.16 18.94 20.89
CA LEU A 46 0.47 18.44 19.70
C LEU A 46 -0.11 19.55 18.80
N ASN A 47 -0.33 20.76 19.33
CA ASN A 47 -0.79 21.93 18.55
C ASN A 47 0.35 22.83 18.06
N ALA A 48 1.56 22.74 18.63
CA ALA A 48 2.69 23.61 18.29
C ALA A 48 3.48 23.17 17.04
N MET A 49 3.35 21.91 16.61
CA MET A 49 3.86 21.46 15.32
C MET A 49 2.72 21.45 14.30
N GLY A 50 2.55 22.61 13.64
CA GLY A 50 1.52 22.90 12.64
C GLY A 50 1.35 21.82 11.57
N TRP A 51 0.55 20.81 11.92
CA TRP A 51 0.17 19.71 11.08
C TRP A 51 -1.28 19.96 10.64
N PHE A 52 -1.44 20.25 9.35
CA PHE A 52 -2.66 20.63 8.61
C PHE A 52 -3.07 22.11 8.57
N SER A 53 -2.19 22.98 8.05
CA SER A 53 -2.64 24.16 7.30
C SER A 53 -2.98 23.76 5.85
N SER A 54 -4.27 23.62 5.53
CA SER A 54 -4.77 23.38 4.17
C SER A 54 -5.01 24.72 3.44
N SER A 55 -4.10 25.13 2.57
CA SER A 55 -4.34 26.18 1.58
C SER A 55 -5.30 25.69 0.48
N SER A 56 -6.22 26.56 0.05
CA SER A 56 -7.32 26.23 -0.85
C SER A 56 -6.93 26.30 -2.34
N ASP A 57 -6.67 25.14 -2.95
CA ASP A 57 -6.70 24.99 -4.41
C ASP A 57 -8.14 24.82 -4.90
N SER A 58 -8.51 25.54 -5.94
CA SER A 58 -9.87 25.71 -6.48
C SER A 58 -10.45 24.48 -7.23
N ASN A 59 -9.93 23.29 -6.94
CA ASN A 59 -10.55 22.00 -7.30
C ASN A 59 -11.02 21.30 -6.02
N LYS A 60 -11.97 21.92 -5.30
CA LYS A 60 -12.59 21.39 -4.06
C LYS A 60 -14.06 21.07 -4.29
N ALA A 61 -14.49 19.88 -3.90
CA ALA A 61 -15.91 19.59 -3.70
C ALA A 61 -16.43 20.40 -2.48
N SER A 62 -17.76 20.56 -2.37
CA SER A 62 -18.43 21.38 -1.33
C SER A 62 -18.18 20.93 0.11
N ASP A 63 -17.53 19.78 0.31
CA ASP A 63 -17.17 19.17 1.58
C ASP A 63 -15.66 19.29 1.91
N GLY A 64 -14.86 19.97 1.07
CA GLY A 64 -13.44 20.22 1.33
C GLY A 64 -12.51 19.04 1.05
N GLY A 65 -13.02 17.90 0.58
CA GLY A 65 -12.25 16.77 0.05
C GLY A 65 -11.84 16.96 -1.42
N ARG A 66 -10.75 16.30 -1.86
CA ARG A 66 -10.39 16.25 -3.29
C ARG A 66 -11.47 15.45 -4.02
N ILE A 67 -12.05 16.00 -5.09
CA ILE A 67 -13.11 15.36 -5.88
C ILE A 67 -12.73 13.90 -6.16
N ALA A 68 -13.53 12.97 -5.63
CA ALA A 68 -13.34 11.56 -5.91
C ALA A 68 -13.63 11.34 -7.40
N PRO A 69 -12.69 10.76 -8.17
CA PRO A 69 -12.97 10.40 -9.56
C PRO A 69 -14.16 9.42 -9.55
N ASP A 70 -15.14 9.68 -10.41
CA ASP A 70 -16.37 8.91 -10.52
C ASP A 70 -16.05 7.40 -10.59
N ARG A 71 -16.84 6.54 -9.94
CA ARG A 71 -16.48 5.11 -9.75
C ARG A 71 -16.14 4.41 -11.07
N THR A 72 -16.84 4.80 -12.12
CA THR A 72 -16.66 4.34 -13.51
C THR A 72 -15.30 4.75 -14.08
N SER A 73 -14.81 5.95 -13.79
CA SER A 73 -13.50 6.44 -14.24
C SER A 73 -12.33 5.69 -13.59
N ARG A 74 -12.46 5.34 -12.30
CA ARG A 74 -11.47 4.51 -11.60
C ARG A 74 -11.40 3.11 -12.17
N GLN A 75 -12.56 2.52 -12.50
CA GLN A 75 -12.61 1.22 -13.16
C GLN A 75 -11.89 1.26 -14.50
N LYS A 76 -12.17 2.25 -15.35
CA LYS A 76 -11.46 2.44 -16.64
C LYS A 76 -9.95 2.60 -16.47
N CYS A 77 -9.51 3.32 -15.43
CA CYS A 77 -8.10 3.45 -15.10
C CYS A 77 -7.45 2.10 -14.76
N TRP A 78 -8.11 1.25 -13.96
CA TRP A 78 -7.61 -0.09 -13.65
C TRP A 78 -7.58 -1.00 -14.88
N GLU A 79 -8.61 -0.95 -15.73
CA GLU A 79 -8.64 -1.70 -17.00
C GLU A 79 -7.50 -1.28 -17.93
N GLY A 80 -7.26 0.03 -18.08
CA GLY A 80 -6.14 0.56 -18.87
C GLY A 80 -4.77 0.15 -18.31
N ARG A 81 -4.62 0.18 -16.98
CA ARG A 81 -3.42 -0.30 -16.28
C ARG A 81 -3.15 -1.77 -16.59
N ASP A 82 -4.16 -2.61 -16.47
CA ASP A 82 -4.01 -4.07 -16.60
C ASP A 82 -3.66 -4.45 -18.05
N ARG A 83 -4.23 -3.77 -19.05
CA ARG A 83 -3.84 -3.93 -20.46
C ARG A 83 -2.39 -3.52 -20.70
N PHE A 84 -1.98 -2.37 -20.16
CA PHE A 84 -0.60 -1.91 -20.29
C PHE A 84 0.38 -2.91 -19.67
N PHE A 85 0.10 -3.37 -18.45
CA PHE A 85 0.96 -4.34 -17.76
C PHE A 85 0.99 -5.70 -18.45
N ALA A 86 -0.14 -6.19 -18.97
CA ALA A 86 -0.15 -7.41 -19.78
C ALA A 86 0.73 -7.27 -21.03
N CYS A 87 0.73 -6.11 -21.70
CA CYS A 87 1.62 -5.88 -22.83
C CYS A 87 3.10 -5.86 -22.40
N LEU A 88 3.43 -5.24 -21.25
CA LEU A 88 4.79 -5.26 -20.73
C LEU A 88 5.26 -6.70 -20.41
N ASP A 89 4.39 -7.50 -19.80
CA ASP A 89 4.66 -8.91 -19.46
C ASP A 89 4.92 -9.75 -20.73
N ASN A 90 4.13 -9.54 -21.79
CA ASN A 90 4.33 -10.22 -23.07
C ASN A 90 5.64 -9.84 -23.79
N ASN A 91 6.28 -8.74 -23.39
CA ASN A 91 7.51 -8.23 -23.98
C ASN A 91 8.71 -8.28 -23.02
N ASP A 92 8.57 -8.98 -21.89
CA ASP A 92 9.57 -9.12 -20.83
C ASP A 92 10.09 -7.79 -20.27
N ILE A 93 9.24 -6.75 -20.23
CA ILE A 93 9.58 -5.44 -19.68
C ILE A 93 9.10 -5.36 -18.22
N ILE A 94 10.04 -5.41 -17.28
CA ILE A 94 9.72 -5.25 -15.84
C ILE A 94 9.64 -3.77 -15.45
N ASP A 95 10.67 -3.00 -15.82
CA ASP A 95 10.81 -1.58 -15.44
C ASP A 95 10.44 -0.65 -16.59
N SER A 96 9.17 -0.27 -16.65
CA SER A 96 8.68 0.74 -17.59
C SER A 96 9.04 2.18 -17.21
N VAL A 97 9.64 2.42 -16.03
CA VAL A 97 10.07 3.76 -15.60
C VAL A 97 11.42 4.08 -16.26
N LYS A 98 12.38 3.16 -16.19
CA LYS A 98 13.68 3.28 -16.88
C LYS A 98 13.56 2.95 -18.36
N GLY A 99 12.73 1.96 -18.71
CA GLY A 99 12.49 1.48 -20.06
C GLY A 99 11.37 2.17 -20.81
N ASP A 100 10.97 3.40 -20.46
CA ASP A 100 9.77 4.06 -21.03
C ASP A 100 9.82 4.15 -22.57
N LYS A 101 11.01 4.37 -23.15
CA LYS A 101 11.19 4.37 -24.62
C LYS A 101 10.86 3.02 -25.26
N GLU A 102 11.24 1.93 -24.62
CA GLU A 102 10.98 0.58 -25.13
C GLU A 102 9.51 0.20 -24.90
N ALA A 103 8.97 0.50 -23.72
CA ALA A 103 7.57 0.35 -23.41
C ALA A 103 6.67 1.11 -24.40
N ARG A 104 7.01 2.36 -24.76
CA ARG A 104 6.28 3.14 -25.77
C ARG A 104 6.43 2.60 -27.18
N LYS A 105 7.53 1.92 -27.51
CA LYS A 105 7.69 1.29 -28.84
C LYS A 105 6.86 0.02 -28.98
N LYS A 106 6.85 -0.83 -27.95
CA LYS A 106 6.20 -2.14 -27.99
C LYS A 106 4.72 -2.10 -27.56
N CYS A 107 4.36 -1.19 -26.65
CA CYS A 107 3.03 -1.06 -26.04
C CYS A 107 2.44 0.35 -26.21
N ALA A 108 2.65 0.95 -27.40
CA ALA A 108 2.27 2.35 -27.69
C ALA A 108 0.77 2.62 -27.49
N LYS A 109 -0.07 1.64 -27.82
CA LYS A 109 -1.53 1.76 -27.72
C LYS A 109 -1.97 1.69 -26.27
N GLU A 110 -1.52 0.66 -25.56
CA GLU A 110 -1.92 0.38 -24.19
C GLU A 110 -1.41 1.46 -23.23
N ILE A 111 -0.21 2.00 -23.46
CA ILE A 111 0.31 3.11 -22.65
C ILE A 111 -0.50 4.40 -22.86
N ALA A 112 -0.96 4.67 -24.09
CA ALA A 112 -1.81 5.82 -24.38
C ALA A 112 -3.21 5.67 -23.74
N GLU A 113 -3.80 4.48 -23.79
CA GLU A 113 -5.05 4.16 -23.09
C GLU A 113 -4.89 4.31 -21.56
N PHE A 114 -3.78 3.83 -21.01
CA PHE A 114 -3.50 3.93 -19.58
C PHE A 114 -3.29 5.38 -19.13
N GLU A 115 -2.49 6.16 -19.87
CA GLU A 115 -2.20 7.57 -19.57
C GLU A 115 -3.41 8.49 -19.77
N SER A 116 -4.33 8.15 -20.67
CA SER A 116 -5.58 8.91 -20.87
C SER A 116 -6.68 8.54 -19.87
N ALA A 117 -6.77 7.28 -19.42
CA ALA A 117 -7.78 6.84 -18.47
C ALA A 117 -7.44 7.14 -17.01
N CYS A 118 -6.16 7.25 -16.66
CA CYS A 118 -5.68 7.47 -15.30
C CYS A 118 -5.16 8.89 -15.06
N SER A 119 -5.23 9.34 -13.81
CA SER A 119 -4.49 10.56 -13.42
C SER A 119 -2.97 10.33 -13.48
N THR A 120 -2.21 11.37 -13.79
CA THR A 120 -0.74 11.31 -13.90
C THR A 120 -0.06 10.80 -12.63
N ALA A 121 -0.57 11.20 -11.46
CA ALA A 121 -0.08 10.70 -10.16
C ALA A 121 -0.29 9.19 -10.00
N TRP A 122 -1.41 8.66 -10.49
CA TRP A 122 -1.72 7.23 -10.42
C TRP A 122 -0.87 6.43 -11.41
N VAL A 123 -0.68 6.94 -12.63
CA VAL A 123 0.21 6.32 -13.63
C VAL A 123 1.62 6.18 -13.06
N LYS A 124 2.17 7.26 -12.51
CA LYS A 124 3.51 7.26 -11.89
C LYS A 124 3.57 6.23 -10.75
N TYR A 125 2.63 6.29 -9.81
CA TYR A 125 2.58 5.37 -8.67
C TYR A 125 2.53 3.91 -9.11
N PHE A 126 1.68 3.54 -10.08
CA PHE A 126 1.57 2.15 -10.51
C PHE A 126 2.84 1.65 -11.22
N LYS A 127 3.46 2.47 -12.08
CA LYS A 127 4.72 2.13 -12.74
C LYS A 127 5.83 1.87 -11.70
N GLU A 128 5.95 2.74 -10.70
CA GLU A 128 6.93 2.59 -9.61
C GLU A 128 6.62 1.38 -8.71
N LYS A 129 5.34 1.18 -8.35
CA LYS A 129 4.89 0.07 -7.49
C LYS A 129 5.24 -1.28 -8.11
N ARG A 130 5.03 -1.46 -9.42
CA ARG A 130 5.38 -2.70 -10.13
C ARG A 130 6.87 -3.06 -9.98
N VAL A 131 7.76 -2.08 -10.10
CA VAL A 131 9.22 -2.27 -9.94
C VAL A 131 9.57 -2.56 -8.48
N MET A 132 8.96 -1.84 -7.54
CA MET A 132 9.20 -2.07 -6.12
C MET A 132 8.77 -3.46 -5.66
N GLU A 133 7.59 -3.92 -6.09
CA GLU A 133 7.07 -5.24 -5.75
C GLU A 133 7.96 -6.34 -6.34
N TYR A 134 8.39 -6.19 -7.59
CA TYR A 134 9.35 -7.11 -8.20
C TYR A 134 10.67 -7.21 -7.41
N ASN A 135 11.26 -6.07 -7.04
CA ASN A 135 12.51 -6.04 -6.28
C ASN A 135 12.36 -6.60 -4.87
N ARG A 136 11.22 -6.34 -4.21
CA ARG A 136 10.88 -6.91 -2.91
C ARG A 136 10.83 -8.43 -3.01
N ASP A 137 10.15 -8.96 -4.01
CA ASP A 137 10.00 -10.41 -4.17
C ASP A 137 11.34 -11.09 -4.47
N LYS A 138 12.20 -10.47 -5.28
CA LYS A 138 13.58 -10.93 -5.50
C LYS A 138 14.44 -10.90 -4.24
N THR A 139 14.25 -9.89 -3.41
CA THR A 139 14.96 -9.77 -2.12
C THR A 139 14.52 -10.87 -1.16
N ILE A 140 13.21 -11.12 -1.05
CA ILE A 140 12.64 -12.20 -0.23
C ILE A 140 13.15 -13.56 -0.73
N GLU A 141 13.19 -13.78 -2.05
CA GLU A 141 13.72 -15.01 -2.65
C GLU A 141 15.19 -15.24 -2.28
N ARG A 142 16.01 -14.18 -2.32
CA ARG A 142 17.43 -14.24 -1.94
C ARG A 142 17.61 -14.57 -0.45
N ILE A 143 16.89 -13.85 0.43
CA ILE A 143 16.95 -14.08 1.88
C ILE A 143 16.56 -15.52 2.21
N LYS A 144 15.50 -16.06 1.61
CA LYS A 144 15.10 -17.46 1.82
C LYS A 144 16.19 -18.47 1.43
N LYS A 145 16.96 -18.20 0.37
CA LYS A 145 18.07 -19.07 -0.06
C LYS A 145 19.25 -18.96 0.91
N GLU A 146 19.58 -17.75 1.36
CA GLU A 146 20.61 -17.50 2.36
C GLU A 146 20.25 -18.14 3.71
N ASP A 147 19.01 -18.01 4.17
CA ASP A 147 18.51 -18.65 5.39
C ASP A 147 18.57 -20.19 5.29
N ALA A 148 18.18 -20.76 4.15
CA ALA A 148 18.28 -22.21 3.94
C ALA A 148 19.75 -22.70 3.93
N ALA A 149 20.66 -21.93 3.32
CA ALA A 149 22.08 -22.24 3.30
C ALA A 149 22.70 -22.14 4.70
N THR A 150 22.40 -21.07 5.46
CA THR A 150 22.90 -20.88 6.82
C THR A 150 22.37 -21.93 7.78
N VAL A 151 21.08 -22.32 7.71
CA VAL A 151 20.53 -23.42 8.51
C VAL A 151 21.22 -24.75 8.18
N THR A 152 21.56 -24.99 6.92
CA THR A 152 22.29 -26.19 6.50
C THR A 152 23.72 -26.20 7.05
N ASP A 153 24.41 -25.07 6.97
CA ASP A 153 25.76 -24.88 7.53
C ASP A 153 25.75 -25.07 9.06
N LEU A 154 24.82 -24.43 9.78
CA LEU A 154 24.66 -24.56 11.23
C LEU A 154 24.39 -26.02 11.64
N LYS A 155 23.53 -26.74 10.90
CA LYS A 155 23.30 -28.17 11.15
C LYS A 155 24.57 -29.00 10.95
N SER A 156 25.42 -28.67 9.98
CA SER A 156 26.71 -29.34 9.79
C SER A 156 27.69 -29.08 10.95
N GLN A 157 27.58 -27.92 11.58
CA GLN A 157 28.36 -27.53 12.77
C GLN A 157 27.76 -28.06 14.09
N GLY A 158 26.77 -28.95 14.02
CA GLY A 158 26.17 -29.60 15.20
C GLY A 158 25.11 -28.76 15.92
N TRP A 159 24.63 -27.66 15.32
CA TRP A 159 23.47 -26.94 15.85
C TRP A 159 22.18 -27.75 15.61
N SER A 160 21.42 -27.97 16.67
CA SER A 160 20.06 -28.54 16.61
C SER A 160 19.09 -27.56 17.27
N GLN A 161 17.95 -27.30 16.61
CA GLN A 161 16.85 -26.58 17.25
C GLN A 161 16.33 -27.43 18.41
N LYS A 162 16.46 -26.93 19.63
CA LYS A 162 16.01 -27.60 20.86
C LYS A 162 14.53 -27.40 21.10
#